data_AF-A0A958WT07-F1
#
_entry.id   AF-A0A958WT07-F1
#
_cell.length_a   1.000
_cell.length_b   1.000
_cell.length_c   1.000
_cell.angle_alpha   90.00
_cell.angle_beta   90.00
_cell.angle_gamma   90.00
#
_symmetry.space_group_name_H-M   'P 1'
#
loop_
_entity.id
_entity.type
_entity.pdbx_description
1 polymer ?
#
loop_
_entity_poly.entity_id
_entity_poly.type
_entity_poly.pdbx_seq_one_letter_code
_entity_poly.pdbx_strand_id
1 'polypeptide(L)' 'MGAPAAHSAPGRARPEKQPDRKRHRDDPSCYPFPGNTRAGGHQNPQYADVFVFTNDFAVLKPDK' A
#
# COMPACT_ATOMS: atom_id res chain seq x y z
N MET A 1 51.93 -13.40 -12.84
CA MET A 1 50.49 -13.72 -12.79
C MET A 1 49.77 -12.45 -12.35
N GLY A 2 49.10 -11.75 -13.27
CA GLY A 2 48.38 -10.50 -12.96
C GLY A 2 47.03 -10.82 -12.34
N ALA A 3 46.68 -10.13 -11.26
CA ALA A 3 45.35 -10.24 -10.65
C ALA A 3 44.26 -9.85 -11.65
N PRO A 4 43.10 -10.54 -11.68
CA PRO A 4 42.02 -10.19 -12.61
C PRO A 4 41.46 -8.82 -12.24
N ALA A 5 41.23 -7.98 -13.26
CA ALA A 5 40.59 -6.68 -13.09
C ALA A 5 39.14 -6.87 -12.62
N ALA A 6 38.78 -6.25 -11.50
CA ALA A 6 37.43 -6.27 -10.98
C ALA A 6 36.49 -5.48 -11.92
N HIS A 7 35.43 -6.12 -12.41
CA HIS A 7 34.33 -5.44 -13.09
C HIS A 7 33.64 -4.48 -12.12
N SER A 8 33.57 -3.19 -12.46
CA SER A 8 32.85 -2.17 -11.69
C SER A 8 31.40 -2.58 -11.47
N ALA A 9 30.99 -2.79 -10.21
CA ALA A 9 29.63 -3.15 -9.87
C ALA A 9 28.66 -1.99 -10.21
N PRO A 10 27.57 -2.24 -10.95
CA PRO A 10 26.66 -1.18 -11.35
C PRO A 10 25.75 -0.79 -10.18
N GLY A 11 25.61 0.52 -9.97
CA GLY A 11 24.50 1.18 -9.28
C GLY A 11 24.26 0.79 -7.82
N ARG A 12 24.55 1.70 -6.89
CA ARG A 12 24.15 1.53 -5.48
C ARG A 12 22.61 1.56 -5.37
N ALA A 13 22.02 0.47 -4.91
CA ALA A 13 20.58 0.43 -4.63
C ALA A 13 20.22 1.52 -3.61
N ARG A 14 19.08 2.20 -3.85
CA ARG A 14 18.55 3.18 -2.90
C ARG A 14 18.06 2.43 -1.66
N PRO A 15 18.45 2.85 -0.44
CA PRO A 15 17.94 2.23 0.77
C PRO A 15 16.42 2.42 0.84
N GLU A 16 15.72 1.33 1.12
CA GLU A 16 14.27 1.32 1.30
C GLU A 16 13.92 2.06 2.59
N LYS A 17 12.87 2.88 2.56
CA LYS A 17 12.41 3.58 3.75
C LYS A 17 11.56 2.61 4.55
N GLN A 18 11.97 2.30 5.79
CA GLN A 18 11.13 1.50 6.67
C GLN A 18 9.81 2.23 6.94
N PRO A 19 8.67 1.51 6.86
CA PRO A 19 7.39 2.10 7.19
C PRO A 19 7.34 2.44 8.68
N ASP A 20 6.80 3.61 8.99
CA ASP A 20 6.50 3.96 10.37
C ASP A 20 5.41 3.02 10.90
N ARG A 21 5.72 2.32 12.00
CA ARG A 21 4.82 1.36 12.64
C ARG A 21 3.77 2.04 13.52
N LYS A 22 3.87 3.35 13.75
CA LYS A 22 2.87 4.11 14.51
C LYS A 22 1.71 4.54 13.62
N ARG A 23 0.88 3.59 13.20
CA ARG A 23 -0.42 3.93 12.62
C ARG A 23 -1.49 3.74 13.69
N HIS A 24 -2.16 4.83 14.06
CA HIS A 24 -3.26 4.78 15.01
C HIS A 24 -4.44 4.05 14.36
N ARG A 25 -5.07 3.16 15.13
CA ARG A 25 -6.21 2.35 14.68
C ARG A 25 -7.46 3.19 14.37
N ASP A 26 -7.48 4.44 14.85
CA ASP A 26 -8.64 5.34 14.76
C ASP A 26 -8.31 6.61 13.97
N ASP A 27 -7.30 6.56 13.09
CA ASP A 27 -6.97 7.71 12.24
C ASP A 27 -8.13 7.95 11.24
N PRO A 28 -8.86 9.09 11.33
CA PRO A 28 -9.97 9.38 10.44
C PRO A 28 -9.52 9.60 8.98
N SER A 29 -8.22 9.81 8.74
CA SER A 29 -7.64 9.90 7.40
C SER A 29 -7.28 8.54 6.79
N CYS A 30 -7.34 7.46 7.57
CA CYS A 30 -7.01 6.13 7.10
C CYS A 30 -8.26 5.46 6.50
N TYR A 31 -8.34 5.54 5.18
CA TYR A 31 -9.48 5.17 4.34
C TYR A 31 -10.08 3.75 4.48
N PRO A 32 -9.39 2.71 4.98
CA PRO A 32 -10.01 1.41 5.15
C PRO A 32 -10.81 1.25 6.44
N PHE A 33 -10.74 2.17 7.42
CA PHE A 33 -11.37 1.93 8.72
C PHE A 33 -12.92 1.97 8.69
N PRO A 34 -13.59 1.24 9.60
CA PRO A 34 -15.04 1.30 9.78
C PRO A 34 -15.52 2.74 9.99
N GLY A 35 -16.61 3.12 9.31
CA GLY A 35 -17.18 4.46 9.40
C GLY A 35 -16.45 5.57 8.64
N ASN A 36 -15.21 5.34 8.18
CA ASN A 36 -14.48 6.33 7.40
C ASN A 36 -14.99 6.41 5.95
N THR A 37 -14.90 7.61 5.38
CA THR A 37 -15.18 7.84 3.96
C THR A 37 -14.00 7.36 3.12
N ARG A 38 -14.24 6.47 2.15
CA ARG A 38 -13.27 5.98 1.19
C ARG A 38 -12.90 7.04 0.15
N ALA A 39 -11.82 6.82 -0.60
CA ALA A 39 -11.34 7.73 -1.65
C ALA A 39 -12.40 8.01 -2.74
N GLY A 40 -13.28 7.06 -3.04
CA GLY A 40 -14.41 7.26 -3.97
C GLY A 40 -15.63 7.99 -3.36
N GLY A 41 -15.55 8.47 -2.12
CA GLY A 41 -16.64 9.19 -1.44
C GLY A 41 -17.68 8.30 -0.75
N HIS A 42 -17.58 6.98 -0.87
CA HIS A 42 -18.44 6.04 -0.16
C HIS A 42 -18.04 5.90 1.31
N GLN A 43 -19.00 5.80 2.22
CA GLN A 43 -18.70 5.47 3.62
C GLN A 43 -18.55 3.96 3.81
N ASN A 44 -17.52 3.56 4.57
CA ASN A 44 -17.43 2.20 5.08
C ASN A 44 -18.51 1.96 6.14
N PRO A 45 -19.22 0.82 6.10
CA PRO A 45 -20.10 0.45 7.20
C PRO A 45 -19.29 0.25 8.49
N GLN A 46 -20.00 0.23 9.62
CA GLN A 46 -19.42 -0.20 10.89
C GLN A 46 -19.30 -1.73 10.88
N TYR A 47 -18.15 -2.24 10.43
CA TYR A 47 -17.86 -3.67 10.38
C TYR A 47 -16.93 -4.07 11.53
N ALA A 48 -17.16 -5.25 12.11
CA ALA A 48 -16.39 -5.74 13.27
C ALA A 48 -15.18 -6.62 12.87
N ASP A 49 -15.15 -7.13 11.64
CA ASP A 49 -14.12 -8.05 11.17
C ASP A 49 -13.76 -7.77 9.69
N VAL A 50 -13.95 -8.71 8.77
CA VAL A 50 -13.61 -8.52 7.36
C VAL A 50 -14.74 -7.83 6.60
N PHE A 51 -14.40 -6.77 5.86
CA PHE A 51 -15.29 -6.12 4.91
C PHE A 51 -14.69 -6.12 3.50
N VAL A 52 -15.45 -6.57 2.51
CA VAL A 52 -15.05 -6.64 1.10
C VAL A 52 -15.87 -5.61 0.32
N PHE A 53 -15.20 -4.85 -0.55
CA PHE A 53 -15.82 -3.83 -1.38
C PHE A 53 -15.18 -3.79 -2.77
N THR A 54 -15.92 -3.30 -3.76
CA THR A 54 -15.38 -3.02 -5.10
C THR A 54 -14.47 -1.81 -5.04
N ASN A 55 -13.23 -1.94 -5.53
CA ASN A 55 -12.25 -0.85 -5.57
C ASN A 55 -12.83 0.39 -6.27
N ASP A 56 -12.69 1.57 -5.65
CA ASP A 56 -13.20 2.85 -6.16
C ASP A 56 -12.61 3.23 -7.53
N PHE A 57 -11.40 2.76 -7.82
CA PHE A 57 -10.67 3.00 -9.07
C PHE A 57 -10.36 1.68 -9.77
N ALA A 58 -11.34 0.76 -9.79
CA ALA A 58 -11.19 -0.53 -10.46
C ALA A 58 -10.78 -0.36 -11.93
N VAL A 59 -9.65 -0.96 -12.30
CA VAL A 59 -9.12 -0.95 -13.67
C VAL A 59 -9.82 -1.98 -14.55
N LEU A 60 -10.31 -3.07 -13.93
CA LEU A 60 -11.02 -4.14 -14.60
C LEU A 60 -12.52 -4.01 -14.31
N LYS A 61 -13.34 -4.26 -15.34
CA LYS A 61 -14.78 -4.41 -15.18
C LYS A 61 -15.08 -5.83 -14.71
N PRO A 62 -16.14 -6.04 -13.91
CA PRO A 62 -16.62 -7.38 -13.61
C PRO A 62 -16.95 -8.12 -14.90
N ASP A 63 -16.58 -9.40 -14.97
CA ASP A 63 -17.08 -10.29 -16.01
C ASP A 63 -18.59 -10.46 -15.84
N LYS A 64 -19.30 -10.53 -16.96
CA LYS A 64 -20.76 -10.72 -16.99
C LYS A 64 -21.14 -12.16 -16.69
#